data_AF-A0A6J4CVV1-F1
#
_entry.id   AF-A0A6J4CVV1-F1
#
_cell.length_a   1.000
_cell.length_b   1.000
_cell.length_c   1.000
_cell.angle_alpha   90.00
_cell.angle_beta   90.00
_cell.angle_gamma   90.00
#
_symmetry.space_group_name_H-M   'P 1'
#
loop_
_entity.id
_entity.type
_entity.pdbx_description
1 polymer ?
#
loop_
_entity_poly.entity_id
_entity_poly.type
_entity_poly.pdbx_seq_one_letter_code
_entity_poly.pdbx_strand_id
1 'polypeptide(L)'
;MIIACDIGLKRIGLAIYAQKIILPLNSIKRINRKQASLELLHLLETKKATKLIVGLPHACYTTRQRVLHFINLLNFAPVIYVEEDNSSVEALTNLWHLSSKKRQKASKDGALDSLAACEILRRYLAQEMLV
;
A
#
# COMPACT_ATOMS: atom_id res chain seq x y z
N MET A 1 6.17 -8.64 11.33
CA MET A 1 5.30 -8.85 10.15
C MET A 1 5.69 -7.84 9.07
N ILE A 2 5.59 -8.16 7.78
CA ILE A 2 5.86 -7.17 6.72
C ILE A 2 4.54 -6.52 6.33
N ILE A 3 4.51 -5.19 6.31
CA ILE A 3 3.33 -4.40 5.92
C ILE A 3 3.71 -3.57 4.70
N ALA A 4 2.80 -3.47 3.73
CA ALA A 4 2.94 -2.61 2.57
C ALA A 4 1.86 -1.53 2.54
N CYS A 5 2.19 -0.37 1.98
CA CYS A 5 1.22 0.69 1.74
C CYS A 5 1.36 1.34 0.35
N ASP A 6 0.21 1.73 -0.19
CA ASP A 6 0.04 2.60 -1.36
C ASP A 6 -0.50 3.96 -0.86
N ILE A 7 0.23 5.05 -1.10
CA ILE A 7 -0.06 6.36 -0.52
C ILE A 7 -0.79 7.25 -1.52
N GLY A 8 -2.12 7.14 -1.52
CA GLY A 8 -3.00 8.03 -2.25
C GLY A 8 -3.27 9.37 -1.55
N LEU A 9 -3.90 10.29 -2.29
CA LEU A 9 -4.35 11.60 -1.77
C LEU A 9 -5.59 11.48 -0.88
N LYS A 10 -6.46 10.50 -1.15
CA LYS A 10 -7.74 10.30 -0.43
C LYS A 10 -7.68 9.15 0.57
N ARG A 11 -6.88 8.12 0.28
CA ARG A 11 -6.79 6.91 1.08
C ARG A 11 -5.35 6.38 1.03
N ILE A 12 -5.00 5.57 2.01
CA ILE A 12 -3.77 4.78 2.01
C ILE A 12 -4.19 3.32 1.95
N GLY A 13 -3.85 2.66 0.86
CA GLY A 13 -4.02 1.22 0.69
C GLY A 13 -3.06 0.46 1.58
N LEU A 14 -3.49 -0.66 2.15
CA LEU A 14 -2.67 -1.44 3.08
C LEU A 14 -2.73 -2.93 2.79
N ALA A 15 -1.59 -3.60 2.93
CA ALA A 15 -1.48 -5.05 2.83
C ALA A 15 -0.51 -5.60 3.88
N ILE A 16 -0.70 -6.86 4.25
CA ILE A 16 0.16 -7.57 5.20
C ILE A 16 0.61 -8.90 4.61
N TYR A 17 1.88 -9.25 4.86
CA TYR A 17 2.39 -10.58 4.62
C TYR A 17 2.43 -11.34 5.96
N ALA A 18 1.58 -12.35 6.08
CA ALA A 18 1.45 -13.19 7.27
C ALA A 18 1.32 -14.65 6.84
N GLN A 19 2.05 -15.54 7.52
CA GLN A 19 1.99 -17.00 7.27
C GLN A 19 2.17 -17.38 5.79
N LYS A 20 3.09 -16.69 5.10
CA LYS A 20 3.38 -16.87 3.66
C LYS A 20 2.24 -16.46 2.70
N ILE A 21 1.26 -15.70 3.18
CA ILE A 21 0.13 -15.21 2.38
C ILE A 21 0.11 -13.67 2.44
N ILE A 22 -0.16 -13.04 1.29
CA ILE A 22 -0.43 -11.60 1.19
C ILE A 22 -1.93 -11.39 1.37
N LEU A 23 -2.31 -10.53 2.31
CA LEU A 23 -3.71 -10.19 2.58
C LEU A 23 -3.90 -8.67 2.54
N PRO A 24 -4.97 -8.16 1.90
CA PRO A 24 -5.33 -6.75 2.00
C PRO A 24 -5.84 -6.44 3.41
N LEU A 25 -5.54 -5.24 3.88
CA LEU A 25 -6.11 -4.67 5.10
C LEU A 25 -7.12 -3.57 4.72
N ASN A 26 -7.89 -3.10 5.70
CA ASN A 26 -8.73 -1.92 5.49
C ASN A 26 -7.86 -0.70 5.18
N SER A 27 -8.20 0.01 4.10
CA SER A 27 -7.53 1.26 3.73
C SER A 27 -7.72 2.32 4.82
N ILE A 28 -6.73 3.15 5.08
CA ILE A 28 -6.87 4.35 5.92
C ILE A 28 -7.52 5.46 5.08
N LYS A 29 -8.59 6.08 5.58
CA LYS A 29 -9.16 7.28 4.93
C LYS A 29 -8.31 8.49 5.33
N ARG A 30 -7.69 9.14 4.35
CA ARG A 30 -6.80 10.27 4.59
C ARG A 30 -7.59 11.57 4.66
N ILE A 31 -7.79 12.08 5.87
CA ILE A 31 -8.37 13.42 6.09
C ILE A 31 -7.26 14.47 6.01
N ASN A 32 -6.13 14.20 6.66
CA ASN A 32 -4.91 15.00 6.56
C ASN A 32 -3.68 14.13 6.81
N ARG A 33 -2.48 14.66 6.54
CA ARG A 33 -1.22 13.92 6.65
C ARG A 33 -0.87 13.47 8.07
N LYS A 34 -1.14 14.30 9.08
CA LYS A 34 -0.81 14.00 10.49
C LYS A 34 -1.72 12.91 11.05
N GLN A 35 -3.01 13.01 10.75
CA GLN A 35 -3.99 11.99 11.16
C GLN A 35 -3.65 10.64 10.53
N ALA A 36 -3.42 10.61 9.21
CA ALA A 36 -3.12 9.36 8.52
C ALA A 36 -1.75 8.78 8.91
N SER A 37 -0.75 9.60 9.21
CA SER A 37 0.55 9.11 9.70
C SER A 37 0.44 8.47 11.08
N LEU A 38 -0.34 9.05 12.00
CA LEU A 38 -0.59 8.47 13.33
C LEU A 38 -1.37 7.16 13.25
N GLU A 39 -2.40 7.09 12.41
CA GLU A 39 -3.18 5.86 12.21
C GLU A 39 -2.33 4.74 11.59
N LEU A 40 -1.49 5.08 10.61
CA LEU A 40 -0.55 4.12 10.02
C LEU A 40 0.47 3.63 11.06
N LEU A 41 1.06 4.54 11.85
CA LEU A 41 2.01 4.17 12.90
C LEU A 41 1.37 3.23 13.94
N HIS A 42 0.16 3.55 14.40
CA HIS A 42 -0.59 2.71 15.32
C HIS A 42 -0.86 1.31 14.75
N LEU A 43 -1.20 1.21 13.47
CA LEU A 43 -1.38 -0.07 12.79
C LEU A 43 -0.07 -0.87 12.71
N LEU A 44 1.05 -0.21 12.40
CA LEU A 44 2.38 -0.85 12.36
C LEU A 44 2.76 -1.42 13.73
N GLU A 45 2.55 -0.66 14.80
CA GLU A 45 2.81 -1.09 16.18
C GLU A 45 1.91 -2.27 16.59
N THR A 46 0.59 -2.13 16.37
CA THR A 46 -0.40 -3.15 16.75
C THR A 46 -0.15 -4.48 16.04
N LYS A 47 0.25 -4.43 14.77
CA LYS A 47 0.59 -5.61 13.97
C LYS A 47 2.02 -6.10 14.17
N LYS A 48 2.81 -5.44 15.02
CA LYS A 48 4.23 -5.75 15.25
C LYS A 48 4.99 -5.82 13.92
N ALA A 49 4.83 -4.77 13.11
CA ALA A 49 5.49 -4.66 11.83
C ALA A 49 7.01 -4.58 12.03
N THR A 50 7.73 -5.37 11.24
CA THR A 50 9.20 -5.47 11.26
C THR A 50 9.83 -4.74 10.09
N LYS A 51 9.06 -4.49 9.02
CA LYS A 51 9.43 -3.67 7.86
C LYS A 51 8.17 -3.03 7.28
N LEU A 52 8.31 -1.81 6.77
CA LEU A 52 7.29 -1.13 5.98
C LEU A 52 7.75 -1.05 4.52
N ILE A 53 6.94 -1.58 3.61
CA ILE A 53 7.15 -1.50 2.16
C ILE A 53 6.24 -0.40 1.61
N VAL A 54 6.79 0.53 0.84
CA VAL A 54 6.07 1.71 0.38
C VAL A 54 6.11 1.78 -1.14
N GLY A 55 4.93 1.85 -1.76
CA GLY A 55 4.82 2.21 -3.17
C GLY A 55 5.40 3.59 -3.42
N LEU A 56 6.32 3.69 -4.38
CA LEU A 56 6.96 4.94 -4.74
C LEU A 56 6.94 5.11 -6.26
N PRO A 57 6.11 6.02 -6.79
CA PRO A 57 6.00 6.21 -8.23
C PRO A 57 7.32 6.72 -8.80
N HIS A 58 7.70 6.18 -9.96
CA HIS A 58 8.90 6.59 -10.67
C HIS A 58 8.59 7.68 -11.70
N ALA A 59 7.51 7.51 -12.47
CA ALA A 59 7.17 8.40 -13.58
C ALA A 59 6.70 9.79 -13.15
N CYS A 60 6.12 9.94 -11.95
CA CYS A 60 5.57 11.22 -11.49
C CYS A 60 6.34 11.81 -10.30
N TYR A 61 7.27 12.73 -10.60
CA TYR A 61 8.13 13.38 -9.59
C TYR A 61 7.34 14.07 -8.46
N THR A 62 6.26 14.78 -8.79
CA THR A 62 5.48 15.49 -7.77
C THR A 62 4.77 14.55 -6.81
N THR A 63 4.24 13.42 -7.30
CA THR A 63 3.63 12.39 -6.44
C THR A 63 4.70 11.71 -5.60
N ARG A 64 5.86 11.37 -6.19
CA ARG A 64 7.01 10.79 -5.48
C ARG A 64 7.41 11.64 -4.26
N GLN A 65 7.58 12.94 -4.45
CA GLN A 65 7.95 13.85 -3.35
C GLN A 65 6.87 13.89 -2.24
N ARG A 66 5.59 13.80 -2.60
CA ARG A 66 4.49 13.75 -1.61
C ARG A 66 4.52 12.47 -0.79
N VAL A 67 4.84 11.33 -1.40
CA VAL A 67 4.98 10.04 -0.70
C VAL A 67 6.15 10.12 0.27
N LEU A 68 7.33 10.56 -0.19
CA LEU A 68 8.52 10.70 0.66
C LEU A 68 8.27 11.64 1.84
N HIS A 69 7.65 12.80 1.59
CA HIS A 69 7.29 13.75 2.65
C HIS A 69 6.32 13.15 3.66
N PHE A 70 5.35 12.35 3.20
CA PHE A 70 4.42 11.67 4.11
C PHE A 70 5.13 10.63 4.97
N ILE A 71 6.00 9.80 4.37
CA ILE A 71 6.76 8.77 5.10
C ILE A 71 7.68 9.39 6.13
N ASN A 72 8.29 10.55 5.86
CA ASN A 72 9.10 11.27 6.85
C ASN A 72 8.33 11.71 8.10
N LEU A 73 6.98 11.69 8.08
CA LEU A 73 6.16 11.92 9.27
C LEU A 73 6.07 10.67 10.17
N LEU A 74 6.45 9.50 9.65
CA LEU A 74 6.48 8.25 10.40
C LEU A 74 7.84 8.14 11.08
N ASN A 75 7.85 8.03 12.41
CA ASN A 75 9.05 7.64 13.15
C ASN A 75 9.19 6.10 13.15
N PHE A 76 9.28 5.49 11.96
CA PHE A 76 9.30 4.05 11.78
C PHE A 76 10.43 3.63 10.84
N ALA A 77 11.15 2.57 11.20
CA ALA A 77 12.19 1.97 10.38
C ALA A 77 12.24 0.45 10.64
N PRO A 78 12.69 -0.36 9.65
CA PRO A 78 13.13 0.04 8.31
C PRO A 78 11.96 0.29 7.33
N VAL A 79 12.20 1.19 6.38
CA VAL A 79 11.31 1.49 5.26
C VAL A 79 11.99 1.11 3.94
N ILE A 80 11.30 0.37 3.08
CA ILE A 80 11.77 -0.05 1.76
C ILE A 80 10.81 0.51 0.71
N TYR A 81 11.36 1.16 -0.31
CA TYR A 81 10.57 1.69 -1.42
C TYR A 81 10.56 0.74 -2.60
N VAL A 82 9.39 0.55 -3.20
CA VAL A 82 9.17 -0.33 -4.35
C VAL A 82 8.48 0.47 -5.43
N GLU A 83 8.87 0.23 -6.68
CA GLU A 83 8.24 0.81 -7.86
C GLU A 83 6.73 0.50 -7.84
N GLU A 84 5.89 1.52 -8.01
CA GLU A 84 4.43 1.45 -7.89
C GLU A 84 3.70 1.66 -9.22
N ASP A 85 4.36 2.20 -10.24
CA ASP A 85 3.73 2.52 -11.51
C ASP A 85 3.00 1.28 -12.06
N ASN A 86 1.79 1.51 -12.56
CA ASN A 86 0.83 0.50 -13.05
C ASN A 86 0.27 -0.50 -12.01
N SER A 87 0.62 -0.41 -10.72
CA SER A 87 0.08 -1.30 -9.68
C SER A 87 -1.46 -1.30 -9.61
N SER A 88 -2.10 -0.15 -9.84
CA SER A 88 -3.57 -0.03 -9.91
C SER A 88 -4.17 -0.76 -11.11
N VAL A 89 -3.49 -0.76 -12.26
CA VAL A 89 -3.89 -1.49 -13.47
C VAL A 89 -3.73 -3.00 -13.26
N GLU A 90 -2.64 -3.43 -12.63
CA GLU A 90 -2.39 -4.83 -12.26
C GLU A 90 -3.43 -5.33 -11.26
N ALA A 91 -3.69 -4.56 -10.20
CA ALA A 91 -4.72 -4.86 -9.22
C ALA A 91 -6.10 -4.98 -9.87
N LEU A 92 -6.43 -4.09 -10.83
CA LEU A 92 -7.67 -4.17 -11.59
C LEU A 92 -7.71 -5.42 -12.46
N THR A 93 -6.63 -5.77 -13.17
CA THR A 93 -6.51 -6.98 -14.00
C THR A 93 -6.85 -8.23 -13.20
N ASN A 94 -6.33 -8.31 -11.97
CA ASN A 94 -6.63 -9.42 -11.06
C ASN A 94 -8.10 -9.51 -10.66
N LEU A 95 -8.91 -8.46 -10.85
CA LEU A 95 -10.35 -8.45 -10.57
C LEU A 95 -11.21 -8.66 -11.82
N TRP A 96 -10.65 -8.96 -13.00
CA TRP A 96 -11.42 -9.04 -14.25
C TRP A 96 -12.48 -10.14 -14.26
N HIS A 97 -12.29 -11.19 -13.47
CA HIS A 97 -13.27 -12.25 -13.27
C HIS A 97 -14.51 -11.80 -12.47
N LEU A 98 -14.47 -10.62 -11.84
CA LEU A 98 -15.61 -10.04 -11.13
C LEU A 98 -16.49 -9.20 -12.07
N SER A 99 -17.80 -9.20 -11.79
CA SER A 99 -18.74 -8.36 -12.54
C SER A 99 -18.39 -6.87 -12.44
N SER A 100 -18.72 -6.10 -13.48
CA SER A 100 -18.42 -4.65 -13.54
C SER A 100 -18.97 -3.86 -12.34
N LYS A 101 -20.13 -4.27 -11.78
CA LYS A 101 -20.68 -3.67 -10.54
C LYS A 101 -19.80 -3.94 -9.31
N LYS A 102 -19.23 -5.14 -9.18
CA LYS A 102 -18.33 -5.49 -8.07
C LYS A 102 -16.99 -4.74 -8.19
N ARG A 103 -16.44 -4.61 -9.40
CA ARG A 103 -15.23 -3.79 -9.64
C ARG A 103 -15.45 -2.32 -9.28
N GLN A 104 -16.58 -1.75 -9.70
CA GLN A 104 -16.91 -0.35 -9.39
C GLN A 104 -17.14 -0.13 -7.89
N LYS A 105 -17.72 -1.12 -7.18
CA LYS A 105 -17.84 -1.10 -5.72
C LYS A 105 -16.48 -1.14 -5.02
N ALA A 106 -15.58 -2.02 -5.46
CA ALA A 106 -14.22 -2.10 -4.91
C ALA A 106 -13.45 -0.77 -5.02
N SER A 107 -13.67 -0.03 -6.11
CA SER A 107 -13.10 1.32 -6.30
C SER A 107 -13.64 2.35 -5.30
N LYS A 108 -14.95 2.31 -5.03
CA LYS A 108 -15.60 3.27 -4.12
C LYS A 108 -15.30 2.99 -2.65
N ASP A 109 -15.18 1.72 -2.26
CA ASP A 109 -15.06 1.32 -0.87
C ASP A 109 -13.60 1.35 -0.35
N GLY A 110 -12.62 1.56 -1.23
CA GLY A 110 -11.18 1.62 -0.90
C GLY A 110 -10.46 0.27 -0.96
N ALA A 111 -11.16 -0.78 -1.44
CA ALA A 111 -10.56 -2.10 -1.63
C ALA A 111 -9.51 -2.09 -2.74
N LEU A 112 -9.68 -1.25 -3.77
CA LEU A 112 -8.67 -1.10 -4.83
C LEU A 112 -7.34 -0.58 -4.30
N ASP A 113 -7.34 0.39 -3.38
CA ASP A 113 -6.11 0.93 -2.81
C ASP A 113 -5.32 -0.17 -2.08
N SER A 114 -6.01 -0.98 -1.27
CA SER A 114 -5.37 -2.11 -0.58
C SER A 114 -4.95 -3.25 -1.50
N LEU A 115 -5.59 -3.41 -2.66
CA LEU A 115 -5.12 -4.35 -3.68
C LEU A 115 -3.86 -3.86 -4.39
N ALA A 116 -3.72 -2.54 -4.63
CA ALA A 116 -2.45 -1.97 -5.09
C ALA A 116 -1.32 -2.20 -4.08
N ALA A 117 -1.60 -2.04 -2.78
CA ALA A 117 -0.66 -2.40 -1.71
C ALA A 117 -0.26 -3.90 -1.72
N CYS A 118 -1.19 -4.80 -2.07
CA CYS A 118 -0.87 -6.22 -2.26
C CYS A 118 0.09 -6.45 -3.44
N GLU A 119 -0.08 -5.74 -4.55
CA GLU A 119 0.82 -5.82 -5.72
C GLU A 119 2.21 -5.31 -5.36
N ILE A 120 2.31 -4.17 -4.67
CA ILE A 120 3.58 -3.64 -4.15
C ILE A 120 4.30 -4.68 -3.29
N LEU A 121 3.57 -5.32 -2.35
CA LEU A 121 4.14 -6.34 -1.48
C LEU A 121 4.58 -7.59 -2.26
N ARG A 122 3.84 -7.99 -3.29
CA ARG A 122 4.19 -9.11 -4.15
C ARG A 122 5.47 -8.82 -4.94
N ARG A 123 5.61 -7.61 -5.49
CA ARG A 123 6.82 -7.15 -6.20
C ARG A 123 8.04 -7.24 -5.27
N TYR A 124 7.93 -6.76 -4.04
CA TYR A 124 9.01 -6.86 -3.05
C TYR A 124 9.41 -8.31 -2.75
N LEU A 125 8.43 -9.18 -2.45
CA LEU A 125 8.70 -10.58 -2.11
C LEU A 125 9.31 -11.35 -3.28
N ALA A 126 8.89 -11.06 -4.51
CA ALA A 126 9.48 -11.65 -5.70
C ALA A 126 10.96 -11.27 -5.86
N GLN A 127 11.34 -10.02 -5.53
CA GLN A 127 12.73 -9.57 -5.57
C GLN A 127 13.57 -10.20 -4.45
N GLU A 128 13.04 -10.32 -3.23
CA GLU A 128 13.77 -10.92 -2.11
C GLU A 128 13.96 -12.45 -2.27
N MET A 129 12.99 -13.16 -2.85
CA MET A 129 13.05 -14.62 -3.01
C MET A 129 13.85 -15.10 -4.23
N LEU A 130 14.29 -14.17 -5.10
CA LEU A 130 15.21 -14.45 -6.20
C LEU A 130 16.69 -14.33 -5.78
N VAL A 131 16.96 -14.03 -4.51
CA VAL A 131 18.30 -13.94 -3.90
C VAL A 131 18.45 -15.07 -2.89
#